data_AF-A0A2Y9A977-F1
#
_entry.id   AF-A0A2Y9A977-F1
#
_cell.length_a   1.000
_cell.length_b   1.000
_cell.length_c   1.000
_cell.angle_alpha   90.00
_cell.angle_beta   90.00
_cell.angle_gamma   90.00
#
_symmetry.space_group_name_H-M   'P 1'
#
loop_
_entity.id
_entity.type
_entity.pdbx_description
1 polymer ?
#
loop_
_entity_poly.entity_id
_entity_poly.type
_entity_poly.pdbx_seq_one_letter_code
_entity_poly.pdbx_strand_id
1 'polypeptide(L)'
;MSNVRALLARLREEEGGNAVVEFIGVTLVLLVPLVYLVLTLGQIQAAAFAAEAAARESGRVLSQAEDLSTAAGQAQTAVELAFEDHGIAVDAAAALDFTCSENPCLSAGGQIHVEVATAVRLPLVPDFVAGAVPLEVPVSATYLAAVPEFSGLP
;
A
#
# COMPACT_ATOMS: atom_id res chain seq x y z
N MET A 1 -44.33 27.10 46.11
CA MET A 1 -42.88 26.81 46.29
C MET A 1 -42.55 25.31 46.35
N SER A 2 -43.49 24.40 46.66
CA SER A 2 -43.26 22.94 46.67
C SER A 2 -43.07 22.33 45.26
N ASN A 3 -43.89 22.73 44.29
CA ASN A 3 -43.87 22.16 42.93
C ASN A 3 -42.55 22.40 42.16
N VAL A 4 -41.85 23.50 42.46
CA VAL A 4 -40.56 23.82 41.81
C VAL A 4 -39.45 22.89 42.30
N ARG A 5 -39.47 22.48 43.58
CA ARG A 5 -38.48 21.53 44.11
C ARG A 5 -38.66 20.12 43.56
N ALA A 6 -39.91 19.70 43.34
CA ALA A 6 -40.20 18.40 42.74
C ALA A 6 -39.79 18.34 41.25
N LEU A 7 -39.99 19.44 40.52
CA LEU A 7 -39.53 19.56 39.12
C LEU A 7 -37.99 19.53 39.02
N LEU A 8 -37.29 20.27 39.89
CA LEU A 8 -35.82 20.28 39.93
C LEU A 8 -35.22 18.94 40.37
N ALA A 9 -35.88 18.20 41.26
CA ALA A 9 -35.44 16.86 41.65
C ALA A 9 -35.55 15.87 40.48
N ARG A 10 -36.63 15.94 39.68
CA ARG A 10 -36.81 15.12 38.49
C ARG A 10 -35.81 15.44 37.38
N LEU A 11 -35.52 16.71 37.12
CA LEU A 11 -34.49 17.10 36.14
C LEU A 11 -33.10 16.61 36.56
N ARG A 12 -32.80 16.67 37.86
CA ARG A 12 -31.52 16.18 38.41
C ARG A 12 -31.41 14.65 38.44
N GLU A 13 -32.55 13.95 38.49
CA GLU A 13 -32.63 12.50 38.29
C GLU A 13 -32.52 12.11 36.80
N GLU A 14 -33.03 12.93 35.88
CA GLU A 14 -32.81 12.78 34.43
C GLU A 14 -31.34 13.06 34.02
N GLU A 15 -30.62 13.87 34.81
CA GLU A 15 -29.15 14.04 34.74
C GLU A 15 -28.35 12.91 35.41
N GLY A 16 -28.99 11.80 35.78
CA GLY A 16 -28.35 10.64 36.42
C GLY A 16 -27.38 9.82 35.55
N GLY A 17 -27.04 10.26 34.34
CA GLY A 17 -26.37 9.47 33.32
C GLY A 17 -24.85 9.67 33.28
N ASN A 18 -24.12 8.86 34.05
CA ASN A 18 -22.68 8.53 33.95
C ASN A 18 -21.82 9.30 32.91
N ALA A 19 -21.48 10.57 33.17
CA ALA A 19 -20.66 11.42 32.30
C ALA A 19 -19.32 10.78 31.90
N VAL A 20 -18.77 9.91 32.74
CA VAL A 20 -17.55 9.14 32.43
C VAL A 20 -17.81 8.15 31.29
N VAL A 21 -18.95 7.44 31.29
CA VAL A 21 -19.29 6.49 30.22
C VAL A 21 -19.65 7.19 28.93
N GLU A 22 -20.33 8.33 28.97
CA GLU A 22 -20.60 9.12 27.76
C GLU A 22 -19.29 9.64 27.12
N PHE A 23 -18.39 10.17 27.95
CA PHE A 23 -17.06 10.61 27.48
C PHE A 23 -16.25 9.45 26.88
N ILE A 24 -16.23 8.29 27.55
CA ILE A 24 -15.58 7.08 27.02
C ILE A 24 -16.23 6.65 25.70
N GLY A 25 -17.57 6.67 25.62
CA GLY A 25 -18.31 6.34 24.42
C GLY A 25 -17.91 7.22 23.23
N VAL A 26 -17.97 8.54 23.40
CA VAL A 26 -17.55 9.50 22.36
C VAL A 26 -16.08 9.32 22.00
N THR A 27 -15.22 9.13 23.00
CA THR A 27 -13.79 8.90 22.77
C THR A 27 -13.55 7.65 21.95
N LEU A 28 -14.21 6.53 22.25
CA LEU A 28 -14.07 5.28 21.49
C LEU A 28 -14.63 5.42 20.07
N VAL A 29 -15.76 6.09 19.90
CA VAL A 29 -16.38 6.36 18.58
C VAL A 29 -15.43 7.14 17.68
N LEU A 30 -14.60 8.03 18.23
CA LEU A 30 -13.61 8.78 17.45
C LEU A 30 -12.26 8.04 17.33
N LEU A 31 -11.80 7.43 18.42
CA LEU A 31 -10.48 6.81 18.51
C LEU A 31 -10.39 5.55 17.66
N VAL A 32 -11.41 4.69 17.67
CA VAL A 32 -11.39 3.42 16.93
C VAL A 32 -11.27 3.65 15.41
N PRO A 33 -12.11 4.49 14.77
CA PRO A 33 -11.96 4.78 13.34
C PRO A 33 -10.64 5.49 13.02
N LEU A 34 -10.16 6.36 13.91
CA LEU A 34 -8.89 7.05 13.71
C LEU A 34 -7.70 6.08 13.70
N VAL A 35 -7.62 5.18 14.68
CA VAL A 35 -6.56 4.16 14.73
C VAL A 35 -6.65 3.25 13.50
N TYR A 36 -7.85 2.83 13.12
CA TYR A 36 -8.06 2.04 11.92
C TYR A 36 -7.56 2.76 10.66
N LEU A 37 -7.86 4.06 10.52
CA LEU A 37 -7.41 4.88 9.40
C LEU A 37 -5.88 4.97 9.36
N VAL A 38 -5.23 5.20 10.50
CA VAL A 38 -3.76 5.27 10.59
C VAL A 38 -3.12 3.95 10.17
N LEU A 39 -3.62 2.81 10.66
CA LEU A 39 -3.11 1.49 10.29
C LEU A 39 -3.32 1.18 8.80
N THR A 40 -4.48 1.57 8.26
CA THR A 40 -4.82 1.34 6.85
C THR A 40 -3.92 2.18 5.94
N LEU A 41 -3.79 3.48 6.21
CA LEU A 41 -2.94 4.36 5.43
C LEU A 41 -1.47 3.96 5.53
N GLY A 42 -1.00 3.54 6.72
CA GLY A 42 0.37 3.05 6.89
C GLY A 42 0.69 1.85 6.01
N GLN A 43 -0.24 0.89 5.87
CA GLN A 43 -0.05 -0.25 4.97
C GLN A 43 -0.08 0.12 3.50
N ILE A 44 -1.01 1.00 3.09
CA ILE A 44 -1.07 1.49 1.70
C ILE A 44 0.23 2.24 1.35
N GLN A 45 0.73 3.07 2.26
CA GLN A 45 1.99 3.79 2.09
C GLN A 45 3.19 2.84 2.01
N ALA A 46 3.26 1.82 2.87
CA ALA A 46 4.32 0.81 2.81
C ALA A 46 4.33 0.09 1.45
N ALA A 47 3.16 -0.32 0.95
CA ALA A 47 3.06 -0.96 -0.36
C ALA A 47 3.40 -0.02 -1.52
N ALA A 48 3.03 1.26 -1.43
CA ALA A 48 3.39 2.26 -2.45
C ALA A 48 4.91 2.47 -2.51
N PHE A 49 5.58 2.62 -1.37
CA PHE A 49 7.04 2.75 -1.32
C PHE A 49 7.75 1.47 -1.77
N ALA A 50 7.23 0.30 -1.41
CA ALA A 50 7.72 -0.99 -1.93
C ALA A 50 7.64 -1.03 -3.46
N ALA A 51 6.50 -0.67 -4.04
CA ALA A 51 6.32 -0.64 -5.49
C ALA A 51 7.27 0.36 -6.18
N GLU A 52 7.47 1.55 -5.63
CA GLU A 52 8.42 2.54 -6.16
C GLU A 52 9.87 2.03 -6.14
N ALA A 53 10.29 1.41 -5.03
CA ALA A 53 11.61 0.82 -4.89
C ALA A 53 11.79 -0.34 -5.87
N ALA A 54 10.80 -1.24 -5.95
CA ALA A 54 10.77 -2.39 -6.84
C ALA A 54 10.88 -1.96 -8.32
N ALA A 55 10.10 -0.98 -8.77
CA ALA A 55 10.10 -0.51 -10.15
C ALA A 55 11.45 0.09 -10.53
N ARG A 56 12.05 0.89 -9.64
CA ARG A 56 13.37 1.50 -9.85
C ARG A 56 14.47 0.45 -9.94
N GLU A 57 14.50 -0.48 -8.99
CA GLU A 57 15.56 -1.49 -8.91
C GLU A 57 15.45 -2.51 -10.05
N SER A 58 14.23 -2.94 -10.37
CA SER A 58 13.96 -3.80 -11.54
C SER A 58 14.40 -3.11 -12.83
N GLY A 59 14.07 -1.82 -13.00
CA GLY A 59 14.53 -1.04 -14.14
C GLY A 59 16.06 -0.97 -14.25
N ARG A 60 16.75 -0.80 -13.12
CA ARG A 60 18.22 -0.82 -13.06
C ARG A 60 18.80 -2.18 -13.46
N VAL A 61 18.22 -3.26 -12.97
CA VAL A 61 18.62 -4.64 -13.31
C VAL A 61 18.42 -4.90 -14.80
N LEU A 62 17.25 -4.54 -15.34
CA LEU A 62 16.91 -4.75 -16.75
C LEU A 62 17.79 -3.90 -17.69
N SER A 63 18.05 -2.64 -17.36
CA SER A 63 18.78 -1.75 -18.27
C SER A 63 20.29 -1.98 -18.31
N GLN A 64 20.85 -2.66 -17.31
CA GLN A 64 22.28 -3.01 -17.23
C GLN A 64 22.57 -4.46 -17.59
N ALA A 65 21.54 -5.23 -17.95
CA ALA A 65 21.67 -6.63 -18.28
C ALA A 65 22.41 -6.83 -19.62
N GLU A 66 23.17 -7.93 -19.71
CA GLU A 66 23.67 -8.44 -20.99
C GLU A 66 22.60 -9.27 -21.73
N ASP A 67 21.70 -9.90 -20.97
CA ASP A 67 20.61 -10.73 -21.46
C ASP A 67 19.32 -10.47 -20.67
N LEU A 68 18.24 -10.15 -21.38
CA LEU A 68 16.94 -9.84 -20.78
C LEU A 68 16.26 -11.04 -20.15
N SER A 69 16.47 -12.25 -20.67
CA SER A 69 15.79 -13.44 -20.15
C SER A 69 16.25 -13.78 -18.74
N THR A 70 17.56 -13.67 -18.49
CA THR A 70 18.16 -13.85 -17.17
C THR A 70 17.82 -12.68 -16.24
N ALA A 71 17.85 -11.45 -16.76
CA ALA A 71 17.56 -10.25 -15.98
C ALA A 71 16.11 -10.16 -15.52
N ALA A 72 15.15 -10.71 -16.27
CA ALA A 72 13.75 -10.76 -15.85
C ALA A 72 13.57 -11.54 -14.53
N GLY A 73 14.28 -12.66 -14.36
CA GLY A 73 14.27 -13.40 -13.10
C GLY A 73 14.89 -12.62 -11.95
N GLN A 74 15.99 -11.91 -12.21
CA GLN A 74 16.65 -11.06 -11.19
C GLN A 74 15.80 -9.84 -10.82
N ALA A 75 15.08 -9.25 -11.78
CA ALA A 75 14.14 -8.17 -11.55
C ALA A 75 12.96 -8.65 -10.69
N GLN A 76 12.43 -9.85 -10.94
CA GLN A 76 11.41 -10.44 -10.06
C GLN A 76 11.93 -10.62 -8.63
N THR A 77 13.17 -11.09 -8.44
CA THR A 77 13.78 -11.17 -7.11
C THR A 77 13.92 -9.78 -6.46
N ALA A 78 14.24 -8.74 -7.22
CA ALA A 78 14.28 -7.37 -6.71
C ALA A 78 12.90 -6.87 -6.25
N VAL A 79 11.83 -7.26 -6.95
CA VAL A 79 10.45 -6.98 -6.54
C VAL A 79 10.14 -7.70 -5.22
N GLU A 80 10.42 -9.00 -5.12
CA GLU A 80 10.17 -9.77 -3.89
C GLU A 80 10.88 -9.15 -2.68
N LEU A 81 12.16 -8.83 -2.84
CA LEU A 81 12.96 -8.23 -1.77
C LEU A 81 12.43 -6.86 -1.35
N ALA A 82 12.08 -6.00 -2.32
CA ALA A 82 11.52 -4.68 -2.03
C ALA A 82 10.19 -4.76 -1.27
N PHE A 83 9.33 -5.73 -1.57
CA PHE A 83 8.08 -5.93 -0.82
C PHE A 83 8.31 -6.61 0.55
N GLU A 84 9.28 -7.54 0.64
CA GLU A 84 9.67 -8.20 1.88
C GLU A 84 10.18 -7.20 2.93
N ASP A 85 10.93 -6.17 2.52
CA ASP A 85 11.39 -5.07 3.38
C ASP A 85 10.23 -4.33 4.06
N HIS A 86 9.04 -4.37 3.46
CA HIS A 86 7.81 -3.80 3.97
C HIS A 86 6.87 -4.83 4.62
N GLY A 87 7.30 -6.09 4.74
CA GLY A 87 6.53 -7.19 5.33
C GLY A 87 5.36 -7.66 4.46
N ILE A 88 5.43 -7.42 3.15
CA ILE A 88 4.35 -7.75 2.19
C ILE A 88 4.82 -8.90 1.32
N ALA A 89 4.02 -9.97 1.24
CA ALA A 89 4.23 -11.03 0.27
C ALA A 89 3.60 -10.63 -1.07
N VAL A 90 4.34 -10.81 -2.17
CA VAL A 90 3.90 -10.50 -3.53
C VAL A 90 4.28 -11.64 -4.46
N ASP A 91 3.44 -11.90 -5.46
CA ASP A 91 3.82 -12.72 -6.61
C ASP A 91 4.51 -11.80 -7.63
N ALA A 92 5.84 -11.82 -7.65
CA ALA A 92 6.61 -10.92 -8.51
C ALA A 92 6.38 -11.15 -10.01
N ALA A 93 6.06 -12.37 -10.43
CA ALA A 93 5.76 -12.65 -11.83
C ALA A 93 4.43 -12.03 -12.27
N ALA A 94 3.46 -11.88 -11.37
CA ALA A 94 2.20 -11.19 -11.62
C ALA A 94 2.30 -9.67 -11.41
N ALA A 95 3.18 -9.22 -10.51
CA ALA A 95 3.28 -7.82 -10.14
C ALA A 95 4.19 -7.00 -11.06
N LEU A 96 5.20 -7.61 -11.68
CA LEU A 96 6.16 -6.94 -12.56
C LEU A 96 5.73 -7.03 -14.02
N ASP A 97 5.64 -5.88 -14.68
CA ASP A 97 5.56 -5.76 -16.12
C ASP A 97 6.63 -4.81 -16.65
N PHE A 98 7.09 -5.03 -17.88
CA PHE A 98 7.98 -4.09 -18.54
C PHE A 98 7.83 -4.11 -20.06
N THR A 99 8.02 -2.94 -20.65
CA THR A 99 8.00 -2.73 -22.09
C THR A 99 9.23 -1.95 -22.54
N CYS A 100 9.63 -2.10 -23.80
CA CYS A 100 10.83 -1.49 -24.33
C CYS A 100 10.49 -0.54 -25.48
N SER A 101 11.20 0.59 -25.55
CA SER A 101 11.02 1.55 -26.64
C SER A 101 11.60 1.05 -27.96
N GLU A 102 12.61 0.19 -27.92
CA GLU A 102 13.36 -0.31 -29.06
C GLU A 102 13.32 -1.85 -29.14
N ASN A 103 13.62 -2.39 -30.33
CA ASN A 103 13.82 -3.82 -30.55
C ASN A 103 15.07 -4.04 -31.43
N PRO A 104 16.19 -4.54 -30.88
CA PRO A 104 16.36 -5.18 -29.57
C PRO A 104 16.17 -4.24 -28.37
N CYS A 105 15.59 -4.75 -27.28
CA CYS A 105 15.25 -3.94 -26.11
C CYS A 105 16.48 -3.35 -25.38
N LEU A 106 17.63 -4.04 -25.42
CA LEU A 106 18.91 -3.56 -24.88
C LEU A 106 19.69 -2.69 -25.89
N SER A 107 19.01 -2.01 -26.82
CA SER A 107 19.67 -1.07 -27.73
C SER A 107 20.20 0.14 -26.95
N ALA A 108 21.44 0.53 -27.23
CA ALA A 108 22.08 1.71 -26.63
C ALA A 108 21.19 2.97 -26.76
N GLY A 109 20.94 3.67 -25.65
CA GLY A 109 20.06 4.84 -25.62
C GLY A 109 18.56 4.52 -25.64
N GLY A 110 18.18 3.24 -25.71
CA GLY A 110 16.80 2.78 -25.56
C GLY A 110 16.28 2.97 -24.13
N GLN A 111 14.96 2.84 -23.97
CA GLN A 111 14.27 2.99 -22.69
C GLN A 111 13.46 1.74 -22.37
N ILE A 112 13.52 1.33 -21.09
CA ILE A 112 12.72 0.25 -20.53
C ILE A 112 11.74 0.87 -19.55
N HIS A 113 10.45 0.75 -19.86
CA HIS A 113 9.34 1.17 -19.03
C HIS A 113 9.00 0.00 -18.11
N VAL A 114 9.19 0.19 -16.81
CA VAL A 114 8.88 -0.83 -15.79
C VAL A 114 7.65 -0.38 -15.01
N GLU A 115 6.70 -1.28 -14.85
CA GLU A 115 5.55 -1.11 -13.99
C GLU A 115 5.53 -2.22 -12.94
N VAL A 116 5.30 -1.83 -11.68
CA VAL A 116 5.07 -2.76 -10.59
C VAL A 116 3.70 -2.44 -9.99
N ALA A 117 2.79 -3.40 -10.05
CA ALA A 117 1.40 -3.24 -9.60
C ALA A 117 0.99 -4.38 -8.67
N THR A 118 0.31 -4.05 -7.57
CA THR A 118 -0.25 -5.04 -6.64
C THR A 118 -1.49 -4.50 -5.95
N ALA A 119 -2.15 -5.35 -5.16
CA ALA A 119 -3.34 -5.01 -4.39
C ALA A 119 -3.08 -5.20 -2.88
N VAL A 120 -3.39 -4.18 -2.08
CA VAL A 120 -3.20 -4.19 -0.63
C VAL A 120 -4.49 -4.63 0.05
N ARG A 121 -4.42 -5.69 0.86
CA ARG A 121 -5.54 -6.14 1.70
C ARG A 121 -5.68 -5.24 2.92
N LEU A 122 -6.91 -4.82 3.23
CA LEU A 122 -7.18 -3.93 4.36
C LEU A 122 -6.99 -4.66 5.72
N PRO A 123 -6.43 -3.98 6.74
CA PRO A 123 -6.27 -4.55 8.08
C PRO A 123 -7.61 -4.90 8.71
N LEU A 124 -7.62 -5.91 9.58
CA LEU A 124 -8.74 -6.22 10.48
C LEU A 124 -10.07 -6.54 9.76
N VAL A 125 -10.02 -6.84 8.46
CA VAL A 125 -11.17 -7.32 7.68
C VAL A 125 -11.25 -8.84 7.84
N PRO A 126 -12.35 -9.38 8.38
CA PRO A 126 -12.55 -10.83 8.46
C PRO A 126 -12.72 -11.46 7.08
N ASP A 127 -12.23 -12.69 6.89
CA ASP A 127 -12.27 -13.40 5.61
C ASP A 127 -13.69 -13.54 5.03
N PHE A 128 -14.71 -13.71 5.88
CA PHE A 128 -16.10 -13.82 5.43
C PHE A 128 -16.63 -12.51 4.81
N VAL A 129 -16.08 -11.35 5.19
CA VAL A 129 -16.41 -10.05 4.59
C VAL A 129 -15.64 -9.86 3.29
N ALA A 130 -14.36 -10.22 3.27
CA ALA A 130 -13.51 -10.13 2.08
C ALA A 130 -14.02 -11.00 0.91
N GLY A 131 -14.67 -12.13 1.21
CA GLY A 131 -15.32 -12.97 0.19
C GLY A 131 -16.60 -12.38 -0.41
N ALA A 132 -17.21 -11.39 0.24
CA ALA A 132 -18.46 -10.77 -0.21
C ALA A 132 -18.26 -9.40 -0.86
N VAL A 133 -17.17 -8.70 -0.51
CA VAL A 133 -16.84 -7.36 -1.03
C VAL A 133 -15.34 -7.32 -1.35
N PRO A 134 -14.93 -6.86 -2.54
CA PRO A 134 -13.51 -6.69 -2.87
C PRO A 134 -12.94 -5.54 -2.04
N LEU A 135 -12.31 -5.88 -0.92
CA LEU A 135 -11.71 -4.95 0.05
C LEU A 135 -10.20 -4.86 -0.16
N GLU A 136 -9.83 -4.54 -1.40
CA GLU A 136 -8.43 -4.37 -1.81
C GLU A 136 -8.22 -3.00 -2.41
N VAL A 137 -7.06 -2.41 -2.13
CA VAL A 137 -6.66 -1.11 -2.67
C VAL A 137 -5.52 -1.32 -3.66
N PRO A 138 -5.70 -1.03 -4.96
CA PRO A 138 -4.62 -1.16 -5.93
C PRO A 138 -3.54 -0.12 -5.66
N VAL A 139 -2.29 -0.54 -5.77
CA VAL A 139 -1.11 0.32 -5.76
C VAL A 139 -0.23 -0.03 -6.96
N SER A 140 0.27 0.98 -7.64
CA SER A 140 1.22 0.77 -8.73
C SER A 140 2.26 1.89 -8.76
N ALA A 141 3.42 1.55 -9.30
CA ALA A 141 4.51 2.48 -9.56
C ALA A 141 5.11 2.20 -10.93
N THR A 142 5.53 3.25 -11.60
CA THR A 142 6.16 3.17 -12.92
C THR A 142 7.54 3.82 -12.87
N TYR A 143 8.52 3.22 -13.54
CA TYR A 143 9.86 3.74 -13.66
C TYR A 143 10.38 3.62 -15.11
N LEU A 144 11.12 4.64 -15.55
CA LEU A 144 11.77 4.67 -16.86
C LEU A 144 13.27 4.48 -16.67
N ALA A 145 13.79 3.34 -17.12
CA ALA A 145 15.21 3.04 -17.09
C ALA A 145 15.83 3.24 -18.47
N ALA A 146 16.90 4.04 -18.54
CA ALA A 146 17.67 4.20 -19.76
C ALA A 146 18.71 3.06 -19.91
N VAL A 147 18.80 2.49 -21.11
CA VAL A 147 19.86 1.56 -21.49
C VAL A 147 21.14 2.36 -21.74
N PRO A 148 22.27 2.05 -21.08
CA PRO A 148 23.51 2.80 -21.23
C PRO A 148 23.97 2.89 -22.68
N GLU A 149 24.30 4.10 -23.13
CA GLU A 149 24.80 4.36 -24.50
C GLU A 149 26.14 3.68 -24.78
N PHE A 150 26.89 3.34 -23.73
CA PHE A 150 28.21 2.68 -23.80
C PHE A 150 28.17 1.17 -23.54
N SER A 151 26.99 0.55 -23.50
CA SER A 151 26.87 -0.90 -23.37
C SER A 151 27.46 -1.59 -24.61
N GLY A 152 28.62 -2.25 -24.46
CA GLY A 152 29.31 -2.94 -25.56
C GLY A 152 30.60 -2.29 -26.08
N LEU A 153 31.13 -1.24 -25.43
CA LEU A 153 32.51 -0.80 -25.68
C LEU A 153 33.52 -1.71 -24.92
N PRO A 154 34.64 -2.12 -25.56
CA PRO A 154 35.66 -2.97 -24.96
C PRO A 154 36.48 -2.29 -23.85
#